data_AF-F8FKL7-F1
#
_entry.id   AF-F8FKL7-F1
#
_cell.length_a   1.000
_cell.length_b   1.000
_cell.length_c   1.000
_cell.angle_alpha   90.00
_cell.angle_beta   90.00
_cell.angle_gamma   90.00
#
_symmetry.space_group_name_H-M   'P 1'
#
loop_
_entity.id
_entity.type
_entity.pdbx_description
1 polymer ?
#
loop_
_entity_poly.entity_id
_entity_poly.type
_entity_poly.pdbx_seq_one_letter_code
_entity_poly.pdbx_strand_id
1 'polypeptide(L)' 'MKTMGFSELLSMIGSLFILSIWIRLYWRQRNKIYLVISIITLAANIFMYKQLGVTKEGIIEYFSGIVNAIDLFGP' A
#
# COMPACT_ATOMS: atom_id res chain seq x y z
N MET A 1 1.94 -13.96 -15.99
CA MET A 1 1.95 -13.09 -14.79
C MET A 1 1.20 -13.83 -13.69
N LYS A 2 1.74 -13.93 -12.47
CA LYS A 2 0.98 -14.50 -11.33
C LYS A 2 -0.12 -13.49 -10.99
N THR A 3 -1.37 -13.89 -11.11
CA THR A 3 -2.50 -13.11 -10.63
C THR A 3 -2.35 -12.93 -9.12
N MET A 4 -2.26 -11.68 -8.68
CA MET A 4 -2.11 -11.34 -7.27
C MET A 4 -3.34 -11.84 -6.50
N GLY A 5 -3.11 -12.65 -5.46
CA GLY A 5 -4.18 -13.21 -4.66
C GLY A 5 -4.89 -12.13 -3.85
N PHE A 6 -6.20 -12.26 -3.63
CA PHE A 6 -6.98 -11.32 -2.83
C PHE A 6 -6.37 -11.06 -1.42
N SER A 7 -5.78 -12.09 -0.81
CA SER A 7 -5.08 -11.99 0.48
C SER A 7 -3.80 -11.14 0.43
N GLU A 8 -3.07 -11.21 -0.67
CA GLU A 8 -1.84 -10.43 -0.89
C GLU A 8 -2.19 -8.95 -1.08
N LEU A 9 -3.31 -8.71 -1.74
CA LEU A 9 -3.85 -7.39 -2.00
C LEU A 9 -4.37 -6.72 -0.72
N LEU A 10 -5.13 -7.45 0.11
CA LEU A 10 -5.53 -6.97 1.43
C LEU A 10 -4.33 -6.65 2.31
N SER A 11 -3.26 -7.45 2.21
CA SER A 11 -2.02 -7.21 2.94
C SER A 11 -1.31 -5.93 2.44
N MET A 12 -1.34 -5.66 1.13
CA MET A 12 -0.87 -4.41 0.51
C MET A 12 -1.62 -3.18 1.01
N ILE A 13 -2.95 -3.24 0.97
CA ILE A 13 -3.81 -2.12 1.40
C ILE A 13 -3.65 -1.88 2.91
N GLY A 14 -3.68 -2.95 3.72
CA GLY A 14 -3.54 -2.86 5.16
C GLY A 14 -2.20 -2.26 5.59
N SER A 15 -1.11 -2.64 4.92
CA SER A 15 0.21 -2.13 5.27
C SER A 15 0.44 -0.67 4.83
N LEU A 16 -0.16 -0.23 3.71
CA LEU A 16 -0.20 1.18 3.32
C LEU A 16 -1.05 2.02 4.29
N PHE A 17 -2.16 1.47 4.77
CA PHE A 17 -2.99 2.12 5.78
C PHE A 17 -2.23 2.34 7.10
N ILE A 18 -1.52 1.31 7.58
CA ILE A 18 -0.67 1.43 8.79
C ILE A 18 0.43 2.48 8.60
N LEU A 19 1.10 2.50 7.44
CA LEU A 19 2.10 3.52 7.12
C LEU A 19 1.51 4.94 7.19
N SER A 20 0.30 5.14 6.65
CA SER A 20 -0.38 6.44 6.68
C SER A 20 -0.71 6.90 8.11
N ILE A 21 -1.03 5.98 9.03
CA ILE A 21 -1.28 6.28 10.44
C ILE A 21 -0.01 6.80 11.10
N TRP A 22 1.13 6.14 10.89
CA TRP A 22 2.40 6.56 11.49
C TRP A 22 2.86 7.93 11.00
N ILE A 23 2.70 8.19 9.70
CA ILE A 23 2.99 9.52 9.13
C ILE A 23 2.06 10.56 9.75
N ARG A 24 0.76 10.27 9.88
CA ARG A 24 -0.20 11.19 10.52
C ARG A 24 0.15 11.47 11.99
N LEU A 25 0.58 10.45 12.73
CA LEU A 25 1.03 10.60 14.12
C LEU A 25 2.31 11.43 14.21
N TYR A 26 3.26 11.25 13.30
CA TYR A 26 4.43 12.12 13.19
C TYR A 26 4.03 13.58 12.96
N TRP A 27 3.10 13.86 12.05
CA TRP A 27 2.65 15.23 11.79
C TRP A 27 1.93 15.84 12.99
N ARG A 28 1.13 15.07 13.71
CA ARG A 28 0.37 15.54 14.88
C ARG A 28 1.26 15.80 16.10
N GLN A 29 2.20 14.91 16.40
CA GLN A 29 3.00 14.97 17.63
C GLN A 29 4.43 15.51 17.42
N ARG A 30 4.87 15.63 16.16
CA ARG A 30 6.25 15.99 15.77
C ARG A 30 7.34 15.12 16.41
N ASN A 31 6.98 13.95 16.95
CA ASN A 31 7.91 13.01 17.57
C ASN A 31 8.60 12.15 16.50
N LYS A 32 9.93 12.23 16.44
CA LYS A 32 10.79 11.54 15.46
C LYS A 32 10.64 10.02 15.50
N ILE A 33 10.19 9.43 16.61
CA ILE A 33 9.96 7.98 16.72
C ILE A 33 8.94 7.52 15.66
N TYR A 34 7.85 8.27 15.43
CA TYR A 34 6.85 7.91 14.43
C TYR A 34 7.40 8.00 12.99
N LEU A 35 8.35 8.91 12.74
CA LEU A 35 9.04 9.00 11.47
C LEU A 35 9.92 7.76 11.25
N VAL A 36 10.67 7.33 12.28
CA VAL A 36 11.49 6.11 12.22
C VAL A 36 10.63 4.87 11.98
N ILE A 37 9.51 4.73 12.71
CA ILE A 37 8.56 3.63 12.51
C ILE A 37 7.98 3.64 11.09
N SER A 38 7.67 4.83 10.54
CA SER A 38 7.20 4.97 9.16
C SER A 38 8.24 4.47 8.14
N ILE A 39 9.52 4.80 8.33
CA ILE A 39 10.60 4.36 7.45
C ILE A 39 10.79 2.84 7.51
N ILE A 40 10.75 2.24 8.71
CA ILE A 40 10.85 0.79 8.90
C ILE A 40 9.67 0.08 8.24
N THR A 41 8.46 0.60 8.43
CA THR A 41 7.23 0.06 7.82
C THR A 41 7.29 0.13 6.29
N LEU A 42 7.77 1.25 5.74
CA LEU A 42 7.96 1.40 4.30
C LEU A 42 8.97 0.39 3.74
N ALA A 43 10.09 0.18 4.42
CA ALA A 43 11.09 -0.82 4.02
C ALA A 43 10.50 -2.24 4.04
N ALA A 44 9.76 -2.60 5.09
CA ALA A 44 9.08 -3.89 5.19
C ALA A 44 8.08 -4.10 4.04
N ASN A 45 7.31 -3.07 3.70
CA ASN A 45 6.36 -3.11 2.58
C ASN A 45 7.07 -3.37 1.25
N ILE A 46 8.20 -2.69 0.98
CA ILE A 46 8.97 -2.90 -0.25
C ILE A 46 9.46 -4.35 -0.36
N PHE A 47 9.99 -4.92 0.73
CA PHE A 47 10.43 -6.32 0.75
C PHE A 47 9.27 -7.29 0.53
N MET A 48 8.13 -7.05 1.19
CA MET A 48 6.93 -7.86 1.03
C MET A 48 6.42 -7.83 -0.41
N TYR A 49 6.32 -6.66 -1.04
CA TYR A 49 5.84 -6.54 -2.43
C TYR A 49 6.78 -7.21 -3.43
N LYS A 50 8.09 -7.11 -3.18
CA LYS A 50 9.10 -7.83 -3.97
C LYS A 50 8.94 -9.34 -3.84
N GLN A 51 8.68 -9.86 -2.63
CA GLN A 51 8.46 -11.30 -2.41
C GLN A 51 7.14 -11.79 -3.05
N LEU A 52 6.10 -10.96 -3.02
CA LEU A 52 4.81 -11.25 -3.64
C LEU A 52 4.87 -11.19 -5.18
N GLY A 53 6.01 -10.86 -5.78
CA GLY A 53 6.16 -10.77 -7.23
C GLY A 53 5.38 -9.62 -7.84
N VAL A 54 5.04 -8.61 -7.04
CA VAL A 54 4.26 -7.44 -7.46
C VAL A 54 5.16 -6.56 -8.32
N THR A 55 4.89 -6.54 -9.62
CA THR A 55 5.59 -5.62 -10.53
C THR A 55 4.89 -4.27 -10.54
N LYS A 56 5.60 -3.21 -10.94
CA LYS A 56 5.02 -1.87 -11.08
C LYS A 56 3.81 -1.89 -12.01
N GLU A 57 3.87 -2.70 -13.07
CA GLU A 57 2.78 -2.87 -14.02
C GLU A 57 1.55 -3.51 -13.37
N GLY A 58 1.71 -4.51 -12.51
CA GLY A 58 0.59 -5.17 -11.81
C GLY A 58 -0.13 -4.25 -10.82
N ILE A 59 0.60 -3.31 -10.19
CA ILE A 59 -0.01 -2.29 -9.33
C ILE A 59 -0.84 -1.32 -10.17
N ILE A 60 -0.29 -0.85 -11.30
CA ILE A 60 -0.97 0.09 -12.21
C ILE A 60 -2.24 -0.55 -12.80
N GLU A 61 -2.16 -1.77 -13.33
CA GLU A 61 -3.31 -2.50 -13.87
C GLU A 61 -4.44 -2.64 -12.84
N TYR A 62 -4.09 -2.94 -11.59
CA TYR A 62 -5.09 -3.07 -10.53
C TYR A 62 -5.75 -1.74 -10.17
N PHE A 63 -4.98 -0.67 -9.97
CA PHE A 63 -5.55 0.65 -9.69
C PHE A 63 -6.36 1.19 -10.88
N SER A 64 -5.91 0.97 -12.11
CA SER A 64 -6.70 1.27 -13.31
C SER A 64 -7.98 0.44 -13.37
N GLY A 65 -7.95 -0.84 -12.96
CA GLY A 65 -9.13 -1.70 -12.85
C GLY A 65 -10.14 -1.21 -11.80
N ILE A 66 -9.67 -0.77 -10.63
CA ILE A 66 -10.52 -0.14 -9.60
C ILE A 66 -11.11 1.17 -10.12
N VAL A 67 -10.30 2.04 -10.73
CA VAL A 67 -10.78 3.33 -11.27
C VAL A 67 -11.83 3.09 -12.35
N ASN A 68 -11.58 2.16 -13.28
CA ASN A 68 -12.56 1.78 -14.29
C ASN A 68 -13.82 1.14 -13.70
N ALA A 69 -13.69 0.36 -12.61
CA ALA A 69 -14.85 -0.17 -11.91
C ALA A 69 -15.64 0.96 -11.23
N ILE A 70 -14.99 1.93 -10.60
CA ILE A 70 -15.63 3.09 -10.00
C ILE A 70 -16.30 3.97 -11.07
N ASP A 71 -15.69 4.13 -12.25
CA ASP A 71 -16.29 4.85 -13.39
C ASP A 71 -17.47 4.07 -14.01
N LEU A 72 -17.44 2.74 -14.02
CA LEU A 72 -18.59 1.89 -14.38
C LEU A 72 -19.72 1.96 -13.34
N PHE A 73 -19.40 2.37 -12.11
CA PHE A 73 -20.33 2.54 -10.99
C PHE A 73 -20.60 4.01 -10.63
N GLY A 74 -20.37 4.97 -11.54
CA GLY A 74 -20.76 6.36 -11.27
C GLY A 74 -21.19 7.15 -12.50
N PRO A 75 -22.20 8.05 -12.38
CA PRO A 75 -23.18 8.22 -11.30
C PRO A 75 -24.44 7.32 -11.44
#